data_AF-A0AAT9V5G8-F1
#
_entry.id   AF-A0AAT9V5G8-F1
#
_cell.length_a   1.000
_cell.length_b   1.000
_cell.length_c   1.000
_cell.angle_alpha   90.00
_cell.angle_beta   90.00
_cell.angle_gamma   90.00
#
_symmetry.space_group_name_H-M   'P 1'
#
loop_
_entity.id
_entity.type
_entity.pdbx_description
1 polymer ?
#
loop_
_entity_poly.entity_id
_entity_poly.type
_entity_poly.pdbx_seq_one_letter_code
_entity_poly.pdbx_strand_id
1 'polypeptide(L)'
;MEAVGQAAAVAQLVGSTGTVGLIQRIIRATETARQNKQECQHLALRVSVIWELLPRLPLEPWLESPLKELGKTLGEAHKLILACQKRSTAGTLLNASRDAHTFRELNASIDSLLGLFPLIVASRLGRILPPDNRDGESITLTGPPPSSSYGSLQTQPYEDGESSQPWETVINTLLSSREMSDQVMELKALKGVLIDANAEPIRLSYPFLSSITGDFSQEIGRGGFGTVYQGDIGTSKVAVKKLFISESFSDTLFVDEIKCLLRAKHNNVVRFLGYCADTHGKLASFNGNHVMSELPHRLLCFEYVPNGDLRKYLKDESHKGEWKIRYQMIRGICRGLNYLHGQRVNHLDLKPANILLDACMEPKIADFGLSRCFDEGISRVHTKVVRGTVGCIAPETINNGEITFKSDIYGLGIIIIKLLTRCNNCDFENWLTSLDMDHPRVKSLAEIAQTCVQMDQHKRPTICEIMQKLDEIERM
;
A
#
# COMPACT_ATOMS: atom_id res chain seq x y z
N MET A 1 -21.74 -0.23 -43.10
CA MET A 1 -20.44 0.36 -43.48
C MET A 1 -19.88 1.35 -42.44
N GLU A 2 -20.59 1.70 -41.36
CA GLU A 2 -20.10 2.64 -40.33
C GLU A 2 -19.18 2.04 -39.24
N ALA A 3 -19.24 0.72 -38.98
CA ALA A 3 -18.44 0.11 -37.90
C ALA A 3 -16.92 0.02 -38.20
N VAL A 4 -16.52 0.12 -39.48
CA VAL A 4 -15.10 0.09 -39.88
C VAL A 4 -14.46 1.50 -39.75
N GLY A 5 -15.26 2.57 -39.80
CA GLY A 5 -14.77 3.95 -39.68
C GLY A 5 -14.37 4.35 -38.25
N GLN A 6 -15.07 3.86 -37.23
CA GLN A 6 -14.75 4.16 -35.83
C GLN A 6 -13.52 3.39 -35.32
N ALA A 7 -13.36 2.12 -35.71
CA ALA A 7 -12.16 1.36 -35.37
C ALA A 7 -10.90 1.94 -36.05
N ALA A 8 -11.01 2.49 -37.26
CA ALA A 8 -9.92 3.18 -37.95
C ALA A 8 -9.59 4.55 -37.33
N ALA A 9 -10.58 5.30 -36.83
CA ALA A 9 -10.36 6.56 -36.11
C ALA A 9 -9.72 6.34 -34.72
N VAL A 10 -10.14 5.29 -34.01
CA VAL A 10 -9.56 4.88 -32.71
C VAL A 10 -8.16 4.27 -32.93
N ALA A 11 -7.94 3.55 -34.04
CA ALA A 11 -6.62 3.14 -34.47
C ALA A 11 -5.75 4.32 -34.94
N GLN A 12 -6.29 5.46 -35.38
CA GLN A 12 -5.51 6.69 -35.61
C GLN A 12 -5.12 7.40 -34.31
N LEU A 13 -5.90 7.24 -33.24
CA LEU A 13 -5.58 7.75 -31.90
C LEU A 13 -4.56 6.88 -31.15
N VAL A 14 -4.58 5.56 -31.37
CA VAL A 14 -3.71 4.59 -30.69
C VAL A 14 -2.60 4.04 -31.60
N GLY A 15 -2.68 4.27 -32.91
CA GLY A 15 -1.80 3.71 -33.93
C GLY A 15 -1.54 4.67 -35.10
N SER A 16 -0.79 5.74 -34.86
CA SER A 16 0.38 6.12 -35.70
C SER A 16 0.90 7.52 -35.35
N THR A 17 2.19 7.60 -34.98
CA THR A 17 3.09 8.78 -35.07
C THR A 17 2.85 10.06 -34.23
N GLY A 18 1.62 10.39 -33.80
CA GLY A 18 1.31 11.67 -33.13
C GLY A 18 1.84 11.77 -31.69
N THR A 19 1.22 11.02 -30.77
CA THR A 19 1.50 11.07 -29.31
C THR A 19 2.84 10.45 -28.97
N VAL A 20 3.13 9.29 -29.55
CA VAL A 20 4.42 8.57 -29.49
C VAL A 20 5.57 9.48 -29.98
N GLY A 21 5.42 10.12 -31.14
CA GLY A 21 6.42 11.07 -31.65
C GLY A 21 6.53 12.34 -30.80
N LEU A 22 5.44 12.76 -30.14
CA LEU A 22 5.45 13.90 -29.23
C LEU A 22 6.17 13.60 -27.91
N ILE A 23 6.00 12.40 -27.34
CA ILE A 23 6.73 11.93 -26.16
C ILE A 23 8.24 11.89 -26.45
N GLN A 24 8.65 11.33 -27.59
CA GLN A 24 10.06 11.31 -27.98
C GLN A 24 10.64 12.71 -28.18
N ARG A 25 9.87 13.64 -28.76
CA ARG A 25 10.27 15.05 -28.89
C ARG A 25 10.39 15.75 -27.54
N ILE A 26 9.48 15.47 -26.59
CA ILE A 26 9.55 15.98 -25.21
C ILE A 26 10.84 15.53 -24.53
N ILE A 27 11.16 14.22 -24.60
CA ILE A 27 12.36 13.66 -23.97
C ILE A 27 13.63 14.30 -24.55
N ARG A 28 13.74 14.39 -25.89
CA ARG A 28 14.87 15.07 -26.55
C ARG A 28 14.94 16.57 -26.25
N ALA A 29 13.79 17.23 -26.13
CA ALA A 29 13.74 18.65 -25.81
C ALA A 29 14.23 18.93 -24.38
N THR A 30 13.99 18.01 -23.45
CA THR A 30 14.47 18.10 -22.06
C THR A 30 16.00 18.00 -21.95
N GLU A 31 16.65 17.18 -22.77
CA GLU A 31 18.12 17.05 -22.79
C GLU A 31 18.84 18.37 -23.12
N THR A 32 18.16 19.26 -23.85
CA THR A 32 18.69 20.54 -24.29
C THR A 32 18.14 21.75 -23.52
N ALA A 33 17.31 21.52 -22.49
CA ALA A 33 16.74 22.56 -21.64
C ALA A 33 17.83 23.25 -20.80
N ARG A 34 17.80 24.59 -20.77
CA ARG A 34 18.79 25.44 -20.08
C ARG A 34 18.24 26.11 -18.82
N GLN A 35 16.91 26.16 -18.66
CA GLN A 35 16.18 26.68 -17.50
C GLN A 35 15.20 25.62 -16.98
N ASN A 36 14.82 25.69 -15.69
CA ASN A 36 13.89 24.75 -15.05
C ASN A 36 14.23 23.27 -15.31
N LYS A 37 15.54 22.96 -15.28
CA LYS A 37 16.09 21.67 -15.73
C LYS A 37 15.51 20.50 -14.93
N GLN A 38 15.33 20.68 -13.61
CA GLN A 38 14.78 19.67 -12.72
C GLN A 38 13.30 19.39 -13.02
N GLU A 39 12.52 20.45 -13.28
CA GLU A 39 11.10 20.36 -13.62
C GLU A 39 10.89 19.75 -15.02
N CYS A 40 11.73 20.11 -16.00
CA CYS A 40 11.73 19.47 -17.32
C CYS A 40 12.09 17.98 -17.26
N GLN A 41 13.07 17.61 -16.42
CA GLN A 41 13.47 16.22 -16.20
C GLN A 41 12.36 15.41 -15.53
N HIS A 42 11.74 15.96 -14.49
CA HIS A 42 10.64 15.32 -13.79
C HIS A 42 9.41 15.14 -14.69
N LEU A 43 9.07 16.13 -15.53
CA LEU A 43 8.02 16.01 -16.52
C LEU A 43 8.33 14.93 -17.58
N ALA A 44 9.59 14.87 -18.06
CA ALA A 44 10.01 13.85 -19.03
C ALA A 44 9.95 12.43 -18.47
N LEU A 45 10.32 12.23 -17.19
CA LEU A 45 10.19 10.94 -16.50
C LEU A 45 8.73 10.46 -16.46
N ARG A 46 7.80 11.35 -16.07
CA ARG A 46 6.36 11.02 -16.01
C ARG A 46 5.77 10.71 -17.38
N VAL A 47 6.16 11.48 -18.39
CA VAL A 47 5.75 11.25 -19.79
C VAL A 47 6.32 9.93 -20.34
N SER A 48 7.50 9.50 -19.87
CA SER A 48 8.11 8.21 -20.23
C SER A 48 7.35 7.02 -19.64
N VAL A 49 6.71 7.17 -18.47
CA VAL A 49 5.82 6.14 -17.93
C VAL A 49 4.60 5.95 -18.84
N ILE A 50 4.04 7.04 -19.37
CA ILE A 50 2.92 6.99 -20.32
C ILE A 50 3.31 6.23 -21.59
N TRP A 51 4.55 6.41 -22.07
CA TRP A 51 5.08 5.68 -23.23
C TRP A 51 5.06 4.16 -23.03
N GLU A 52 5.49 3.66 -21.87
CA GLU A 52 5.51 2.23 -21.55
C GLU A 52 4.11 1.63 -21.41
N LEU A 53 3.13 2.45 -21.05
CA LEU A 53 1.77 2.03 -20.78
C LEU A 53 0.84 2.13 -22.00
N LEU A 54 1.09 3.06 -22.93
CA LEU A 54 0.28 3.27 -24.14
C LEU A 54 0.07 1.99 -24.98
N PRO A 55 1.10 1.16 -25.26
CA PRO A 55 0.93 -0.09 -26.00
C PRO A 55 0.07 -1.15 -25.28
N ARG A 56 -0.19 -0.97 -23.98
CA ARG A 56 -0.91 -1.91 -23.13
C ARG A 56 -2.38 -1.53 -22.94
N LEU A 57 -2.83 -0.42 -23.53
CA LEU A 57 -4.21 0.06 -23.45
C LEU A 57 -5.13 -0.68 -24.43
N PRO A 58 -6.35 -1.06 -24.02
CA PRO A 58 -7.33 -1.64 -24.93
C PRO A 58 -7.90 -0.58 -25.88
N LEU A 59 -8.22 -0.96 -27.12
CA LEU A 59 -8.87 -0.12 -28.10
C LEU A 59 -10.39 -0.07 -27.81
N GLU A 60 -10.80 0.79 -26.88
CA GLU A 60 -12.19 0.94 -26.46
C GLU A 60 -12.71 2.38 -26.69
N PRO A 61 -13.98 2.58 -27.09
CA PRO A 61 -14.52 3.90 -27.41
C PRO A 61 -14.47 4.93 -26.26
N TRP A 62 -14.58 4.48 -25.01
CA TRP A 62 -14.54 5.38 -23.85
C TRP A 62 -13.12 5.94 -23.56
N LEU A 63 -12.06 5.34 -24.11
CA LEU A 63 -10.70 5.86 -24.00
C LEU A 63 -10.41 7.03 -24.96
N GLU A 64 -11.28 7.26 -25.95
CA GLU A 64 -11.07 8.28 -26.98
C GLU A 64 -10.93 9.70 -26.39
N SER A 65 -11.82 10.05 -25.46
CA SER A 65 -11.80 11.36 -24.79
C SER A 65 -10.55 11.54 -23.89
N PRO A 66 -10.22 10.60 -22.99
CA PRO A 66 -8.97 10.65 -22.21
C PRO A 66 -7.69 10.71 -23.05
N LEU A 67 -7.61 9.96 -24.15
CA LEU A 67 -6.44 9.94 -25.03
C LEU A 67 -6.28 11.25 -25.83
N LYS A 68 -7.39 11.86 -26.23
CA LYS A 68 -7.39 13.18 -26.87
C LYS A 68 -6.92 14.27 -25.90
N GLU A 69 -7.38 14.23 -24.65
CA GLU A 69 -6.93 15.17 -23.61
C GLU A 69 -5.44 14.96 -23.30
N LEU A 70 -4.99 13.71 -23.21
CA LEU A 70 -3.56 13.36 -23.07
C LEU A 70 -2.72 13.95 -24.21
N GLY A 71 -3.14 13.82 -25.46
CA GLY A 71 -2.45 14.40 -26.60
C GLY A 71 -2.31 15.92 -26.51
N LYS A 72 -3.36 16.60 -26.02
CA LYS A 72 -3.34 18.06 -25.79
C LYS A 72 -2.39 18.44 -24.66
N THR A 73 -2.46 17.76 -23.51
CA THR A 73 -1.57 17.97 -22.36
C THR A 73 -0.10 17.76 -22.74
N LEU A 74 0.21 16.72 -23.52
CA LEU A 74 1.56 16.48 -24.04
C LEU A 74 2.01 17.58 -25.02
N GLY A 75 1.09 18.14 -25.81
CA GLY A 75 1.37 19.27 -26.69
C GLY A 75 1.77 20.54 -25.93
N GLU A 76 1.11 20.79 -24.80
CA GLU A 76 1.41 21.89 -23.89
C GLU A 76 2.73 21.68 -23.15
N ALA A 77 2.98 20.46 -22.66
CA ALA A 77 4.26 20.06 -22.05
C ALA A 77 5.44 20.26 -23.00
N HIS A 78 5.32 19.85 -24.26
CA HIS A 78 6.36 20.05 -25.26
C HIS A 78 6.66 21.53 -25.51
N LYS A 79 5.64 22.38 -25.63
CA LYS A 79 5.82 23.84 -25.82
C LYS A 79 6.51 24.48 -24.63
N LEU A 80 6.18 24.07 -23.40
CA LEU A 80 6.79 24.57 -22.17
C LEU A 80 8.28 24.20 -22.10
N ILE A 81 8.63 22.95 -22.45
CA ILE A 81 10.03 22.50 -22.46
C ILE A 81 10.82 23.21 -23.56
N LEU A 82 10.24 23.45 -24.75
CA LEU A 82 10.88 24.25 -25.79
C LEU A 82 11.11 25.71 -25.36
N ALA A 83 10.21 26.29 -24.55
CA ALA A 83 10.42 27.62 -23.96
C ALA A 83 11.63 27.62 -23.00
N CYS A 84 11.85 26.53 -22.26
CA CYS A 84 12.99 26.34 -21.36
C CYS A 84 14.36 26.19 -22.07
N GLN A 85 14.38 26.08 -23.41
CA GLN A 85 15.60 26.05 -24.22
C GLN A 85 16.09 27.45 -24.64
N LYS A 86 15.20 28.46 -24.66
CA LYS A 86 15.51 29.80 -25.18
C LYS A 86 16.31 30.62 -24.15
N ARG A 87 17.43 31.22 -24.58
CA ARG A 87 18.20 32.18 -23.77
C ARG A 87 17.55 33.56 -23.86
N SER A 88 16.86 33.98 -22.80
CA SER A 88 16.58 35.38 -22.53
C SER A 88 16.78 35.63 -21.04
N THR A 89 17.86 36.31 -20.68
CA THR A 89 18.20 36.68 -19.30
C THR A 89 17.18 37.64 -18.68
N ALA A 90 16.46 38.41 -19.49
CA ALA A 90 15.43 39.37 -19.05
C ALA A 90 14.08 38.72 -18.70
N GLY A 91 13.80 37.49 -19.16
CA GLY A 91 12.52 36.79 -18.92
C GLY A 91 12.49 35.88 -17.68
N THR A 92 13.64 35.61 -17.07
CA THR A 92 13.82 34.53 -16.08
C THR A 92 13.12 34.75 -14.75
N LEU A 93 12.90 36.01 -14.34
CA LEU A 93 12.24 36.35 -13.06
C LEU A 93 10.73 36.61 -13.19
N LEU A 94 10.29 37.20 -14.30
CA LEU A 94 8.87 37.55 -14.51
C LEU A 94 7.99 36.35 -14.88
N ASN A 95 8.56 35.29 -15.47
CA ASN A 95 7.82 34.10 -15.87
C ASN A 95 8.00 32.90 -14.93
N ALA A 96 8.95 32.88 -13.99
CA ALA A 96 9.21 31.72 -13.13
C ALA A 96 7.98 31.24 -12.32
N SER A 97 7.18 32.17 -11.78
CA SER A 97 5.95 31.83 -11.04
C SER A 97 4.87 31.24 -11.96
N ARG A 98 4.75 31.79 -13.18
CA ARG A 98 3.81 31.32 -14.21
C ARG A 98 4.24 29.97 -14.79
N ASP A 99 5.53 29.77 -15.02
CA ASP A 99 6.09 28.51 -15.49
C ASP A 99 5.95 27.43 -14.41
N ALA A 100 6.24 27.73 -13.14
CA ALA A 100 6.03 26.81 -12.01
C ALA A 100 4.56 26.46 -11.78
N HIS A 101 3.62 27.36 -12.08
CA HIS A 101 2.18 27.07 -12.09
C HIS A 101 1.82 26.12 -13.24
N THR A 102 2.31 26.42 -14.44
CA THR A 102 2.05 25.62 -15.64
C THR A 102 2.63 24.21 -15.51
N PHE A 103 3.84 24.06 -14.95
CA PHE A 103 4.42 22.76 -14.61
C PHE A 103 3.56 21.99 -13.59
N ARG A 104 3.00 22.66 -12.58
CA ARG A 104 2.12 22.03 -11.59
C ARG A 104 0.81 21.55 -12.21
N GLU A 105 0.18 22.34 -13.07
CA GLU A 105 -1.04 21.97 -13.78
C GLU A 105 -0.82 20.79 -14.72
N LEU A 106 0.24 20.83 -15.51
CA LEU A 106 0.59 19.73 -16.42
C LEU A 106 0.88 18.43 -15.66
N ASN A 107 1.62 18.52 -14.55
CA ASN A 107 1.90 17.37 -13.70
C ASN A 107 0.63 16.81 -13.06
N ALA A 108 -0.30 17.65 -12.61
CA ALA A 108 -1.57 17.21 -12.05
C ALA A 108 -2.48 16.52 -13.09
N SER A 109 -2.53 17.06 -14.32
CA SER A 109 -3.27 16.43 -15.43
C SER A 109 -2.66 15.08 -15.83
N ILE A 110 -1.33 14.98 -15.90
CA ILE A 110 -0.62 13.72 -16.15
C ILE A 110 -0.87 12.71 -15.02
N ASP A 111 -0.83 13.14 -13.75
CA ASP A 111 -1.09 12.26 -12.59
C ASP A 111 -2.53 11.76 -12.55
N SER A 112 -3.50 12.62 -12.90
CA SER A 112 -4.90 12.23 -13.03
C SER A 112 -5.07 11.13 -14.09
N LEU A 113 -4.43 11.30 -15.25
CA LEU A 113 -4.45 10.31 -16.33
C LEU A 113 -3.73 9.01 -15.94
N LEU A 114 -2.54 9.09 -15.33
CA LEU A 114 -1.80 7.94 -14.82
C LEU A 114 -2.57 7.19 -13.71
N GLY A 115 -3.36 7.91 -12.90
CA GLY A 115 -4.26 7.36 -11.90
C GLY A 115 -5.42 6.54 -12.48
N LEU A 116 -5.76 6.73 -13.76
CA LEU A 116 -6.76 5.91 -14.46
C LEU A 116 -6.20 4.56 -14.91
N PHE A 117 -4.90 4.44 -15.20
CA PHE A 117 -4.31 3.20 -15.76
C PHE A 117 -4.52 1.94 -14.90
N PRO A 118 -4.42 1.99 -13.55
CA PRO A 118 -4.77 0.86 -12.70
C PRO A 118 -6.22 0.39 -12.86
N LEU A 119 -7.16 1.30 -13.14
CA LEU A 119 -8.58 1.00 -13.38
C LEU A 119 -8.78 0.28 -14.73
N ILE A 120 -8.02 0.70 -15.76
CA ILE A 120 -8.03 0.10 -17.10
C ILE A 120 -7.49 -1.33 -17.07
N VAL A 121 -6.38 -1.56 -16.36
CA VAL A 121 -5.78 -2.89 -16.19
C VAL A 121 -6.66 -3.81 -15.33
N ALA A 122 -7.27 -3.28 -14.25
CA ALA A 122 -8.17 -4.06 -13.38
C ALA A 122 -9.43 -4.56 -14.11
N SER A 123 -9.97 -3.77 -15.06
CA SER A 123 -11.12 -4.18 -15.89
C SER A 123 -10.86 -5.45 -16.74
N ARG A 124 -9.58 -5.79 -16.98
CA ARG A 124 -9.17 -6.93 -17.82
C ARG A 124 -9.01 -8.22 -17.01
N LEU A 125 -8.59 -8.15 -15.75
CA LEU A 125 -8.46 -9.32 -14.88
C LEU A 125 -9.82 -9.96 -14.53
N GLY A 126 -10.90 -9.18 -14.58
CA GLY A 126 -12.26 -9.68 -14.38
C GLY A 126 -12.88 -10.41 -15.58
N ARG A 127 -12.22 -10.44 -16.76
CA ARG A 127 -12.78 -11.02 -17.99
C ARG A 127 -12.01 -12.22 -18.57
N ILE A 128 -10.88 -12.65 -17.98
CA ILE A 128 -10.01 -13.69 -18.59
C ILE A 128 -9.93 -15.01 -17.78
N LEU A 129 -10.52 -15.13 -16.59
CA LEU A 129 -10.46 -16.39 -15.83
C LEU A 129 -11.82 -17.11 -15.82
N PRO A 130 -11.98 -18.26 -16.51
CA PRO A 130 -12.98 -19.26 -16.15
C PRO A 130 -12.50 -20.10 -14.93
N PRO A 131 -13.42 -20.75 -14.21
CA PRO A 131 -13.10 -21.46 -12.98
C PRO A 131 -12.44 -22.81 -13.27
N ASP A 132 -11.34 -23.03 -12.55
CA ASP A 132 -10.70 -24.27 -12.10
C ASP A 132 -10.97 -25.60 -12.83
N ASN A 133 -9.87 -26.27 -13.21
CA ASN A 133 -9.81 -27.73 -13.19
C ASN A 133 -8.36 -28.22 -13.09
N ARG A 134 -8.05 -28.70 -11.88
CA ARG A 134 -7.58 -30.05 -11.58
C ARG A 134 -6.13 -30.47 -11.83
N ASP A 135 -5.67 -31.15 -10.78
CA ASP A 135 -4.81 -32.33 -10.71
C ASP A 135 -3.30 -32.13 -10.84
N GLY A 136 -2.63 -32.65 -9.80
CA GLY A 136 -1.20 -32.55 -9.62
C GLY A 136 -0.41 -33.42 -10.58
N GLU A 137 0.85 -33.06 -10.74
CA GLU A 137 1.92 -34.03 -10.89
C GLU A 137 3.25 -33.34 -10.53
N SER A 138 3.98 -33.97 -9.61
CA SER A 138 5.39 -33.70 -9.37
C SER A 138 6.18 -34.09 -10.60
N ILE A 139 7.04 -33.20 -11.10
CA ILE A 139 8.09 -33.58 -12.04
C ILE A 139 9.42 -33.01 -11.54
N THR A 140 10.20 -33.91 -10.95
CA THR A 140 11.65 -33.84 -10.78
C THR A 140 12.33 -33.85 -12.15
N LEU A 141 13.23 -32.93 -12.42
CA LEU A 141 14.22 -33.06 -13.49
C LEU A 141 15.63 -32.85 -12.94
N THR A 142 16.28 -33.98 -12.74
CA THR A 142 17.72 -34.20 -12.59
C THR A 142 18.45 -33.93 -13.91
N GLY A 143 19.61 -33.27 -13.86
CA GLY A 143 20.58 -33.20 -14.96
C GLY A 143 21.90 -32.56 -14.50
N PRO A 144 23.08 -33.15 -14.80
CA PRO A 144 24.36 -32.80 -14.17
C PRO A 144 25.06 -31.60 -14.84
N PRO A 145 26.07 -30.99 -14.19
CA PRO A 145 26.78 -29.84 -14.74
C PRO A 145 27.90 -30.29 -15.71
N PRO A 146 28.24 -29.49 -16.74
CA PRO A 146 29.44 -29.73 -17.52
C PRO A 146 30.67 -29.14 -16.81
N SER A 147 31.66 -30.01 -16.64
CA SER A 147 33.05 -29.73 -16.27
C SER A 147 33.94 -29.59 -17.50
N SER A 148 34.83 -28.58 -17.54
CA SER A 148 36.19 -28.61 -18.16
C SER A 148 36.78 -27.19 -18.04
N SER A 149 37.77 -26.92 -17.19
CA SER A 149 39.22 -27.23 -17.32
C SER A 149 39.95 -26.49 -18.45
N TYR A 150 40.59 -25.38 -18.09
CA TYR A 150 41.92 -24.92 -18.54
C TYR A 150 42.48 -24.17 -17.31
N GLY A 151 43.66 -24.44 -16.75
CA GLY A 151 44.94 -24.69 -17.39
C GLY A 151 45.91 -23.61 -16.89
N SER A 152 46.44 -23.85 -15.69
CA SER A 152 47.59 -23.25 -14.99
C SER A 152 48.46 -22.17 -15.67
N LEU A 153 48.83 -21.15 -14.89
CA LEU A 153 50.21 -20.62 -14.86
C LEU A 153 50.54 -20.14 -13.43
N GLN A 154 51.49 -20.84 -12.81
CA GLN A 154 52.12 -20.50 -11.53
C GLN A 154 53.00 -19.26 -11.70
N THR A 155 52.98 -18.37 -10.71
CA THR A 155 54.19 -17.72 -10.19
C THR A 155 53.97 -17.35 -8.71
N GLN A 156 54.80 -17.93 -7.85
CA GLN A 156 55.21 -17.46 -6.52
C GLN A 156 56.75 -17.61 -6.49
N PRO A 157 57.52 -16.95 -5.61
CA PRO A 157 57.11 -16.39 -4.30
C PRO A 157 57.72 -15.02 -3.96
N TYR A 158 57.24 -14.38 -2.90
CA TYR A 158 58.10 -13.66 -1.94
C TYR A 158 57.35 -13.61 -0.60
N GLU A 159 57.84 -14.36 0.37
CA GLU A 159 57.51 -14.23 1.79
C GLU A 159 58.48 -13.22 2.40
N ASP A 160 57.95 -12.18 3.03
CA ASP A 160 58.57 -11.58 4.21
C ASP A 160 57.47 -11.39 5.23
N GLY A 161 57.70 -11.94 6.42
CA GLY A 161 56.73 -12.00 7.49
C GLY A 161 56.52 -10.65 8.16
N GLU A 162 55.26 -10.28 8.28
CA GLU A 162 54.70 -9.63 9.47
C GLU A 162 53.21 -9.97 9.47
N SER A 163 52.76 -10.74 10.46
CA SER A 163 51.36 -11.12 10.65
C SER A 163 50.54 -9.92 11.13
N SER A 164 50.38 -8.93 10.26
CA SER A 164 49.35 -7.90 10.43
C SER A 164 48.10 -8.44 9.76
N GLN A 165 47.10 -8.82 10.55
CA GLN A 165 45.76 -9.01 9.97
C GLN A 165 45.41 -7.76 9.17
N PRO A 166 44.89 -7.88 7.93
CA PRO A 166 44.50 -6.70 7.16
C PRO A 166 43.60 -5.81 8.02
N TRP A 167 43.91 -4.53 8.14
CA TRP A 167 43.14 -3.59 8.97
C TRP A 167 41.65 -3.59 8.58
N GLU A 168 41.32 -3.92 7.33
CA GLU A 168 39.96 -4.20 6.84
C GLU A 168 39.31 -5.40 7.54
N THR A 169 40.04 -6.50 7.74
CA THR A 169 39.57 -7.67 8.48
C THR A 169 39.34 -7.33 9.95
N VAL A 170 40.22 -6.54 10.56
CA VAL A 170 40.06 -6.08 11.95
C VAL A 170 38.86 -5.15 12.09
N ILE A 171 38.70 -4.16 11.20
CA ILE A 171 37.55 -3.25 11.18
C ILE A 171 36.26 -4.03 10.93
N ASN A 172 36.21 -4.93 9.94
CA ASN A 172 35.02 -5.74 9.67
C ASN A 172 34.68 -6.64 10.86
N THR A 173 35.67 -7.23 11.53
CA THR A 173 35.45 -8.04 12.73
C THR A 173 34.94 -7.19 13.90
N LEU A 174 35.50 -6.00 14.11
CA LEU A 174 35.05 -5.06 15.15
C LEU A 174 33.65 -4.52 14.85
N LEU A 175 33.36 -4.15 13.60
CA LEU A 175 32.04 -3.72 13.14
C LEU A 175 31.03 -4.84 13.30
N SER A 176 31.32 -6.05 12.83
CA SER A 176 30.43 -7.21 13.04
C SER A 176 30.24 -7.55 14.51
N SER A 177 31.27 -7.44 15.35
CA SER A 177 31.13 -7.67 16.80
C SER A 177 30.26 -6.61 17.48
N ARG A 178 30.36 -5.35 17.04
CA ARG A 178 29.56 -4.23 17.55
C ARG A 178 28.13 -4.29 17.05
N GLU A 179 27.92 -4.51 15.76
CA GLU A 179 26.60 -4.72 15.16
C GLU A 179 25.88 -5.90 15.82
N MET A 180 26.58 -7.01 16.06
CA MET A 180 26.03 -8.15 16.77
C MET A 180 25.67 -7.80 18.22
N SER A 181 26.49 -7.00 18.91
CA SER A 181 26.16 -6.49 20.25
C SER A 181 24.92 -5.59 20.25
N ASP A 182 24.81 -4.68 19.27
CA ASP A 182 23.67 -3.77 19.12
C ASP A 182 22.37 -4.55 18.80
N GLN A 183 22.43 -5.52 17.88
CA GLN A 183 21.30 -6.40 17.56
C GLN A 183 20.83 -7.23 18.74
N VAL A 184 21.75 -7.71 19.60
CA VAL A 184 21.38 -8.43 20.84
C VAL A 184 20.64 -7.53 21.82
N MET A 185 21.04 -6.25 21.94
CA MET A 185 20.33 -5.28 22.76
C MET A 185 18.94 -4.97 22.20
N GLU A 186 18.82 -4.76 20.89
CA GLU A 186 17.54 -4.53 20.22
C GLU A 186 16.60 -5.74 20.34
N LEU A 187 17.13 -6.96 20.23
CA LEU A 187 16.37 -8.19 20.46
C LEU A 187 15.80 -8.26 21.88
N LYS A 188 16.60 -7.93 22.89
CA LYS A 188 16.16 -7.89 24.30
C LYS A 188 15.09 -6.81 24.50
N ALA A 189 15.29 -5.63 23.94
CA ALA A 189 14.32 -4.53 24.02
C ALA A 189 12.99 -4.91 23.36
N LEU A 190 13.03 -5.46 22.14
CA LEU A 190 11.84 -5.89 21.41
C LEU A 190 11.09 -7.01 22.15
N LYS A 191 11.80 -7.98 22.75
CA LYS A 191 11.20 -9.00 23.62
C LYS A 191 10.55 -8.39 24.86
N GLY A 192 11.19 -7.39 25.47
CA GLY A 192 10.63 -6.64 26.59
C GLY A 192 9.31 -5.98 26.20
N VAL A 193 9.27 -5.27 25.07
CA VAL A 193 8.03 -4.71 24.52
C VAL A 193 7.02 -5.82 24.21
N LEU A 194 7.46 -6.98 23.71
CA LEU A 194 6.56 -8.09 23.38
C LEU A 194 5.83 -8.65 24.63
N ILE A 195 6.51 -8.69 25.77
CA ILE A 195 6.00 -9.25 27.03
C ILE A 195 5.15 -8.22 27.79
N ASP A 196 5.59 -6.96 27.87
CA ASP A 196 4.85 -5.91 28.55
C ASP A 196 3.85 -5.24 27.61
N ALA A 197 2.56 -5.52 27.82
CA ALA A 197 1.48 -4.95 27.03
C ALA A 197 1.39 -3.40 27.12
N ASN A 198 1.96 -2.80 28.17
CA ASN A 198 1.97 -1.34 28.36
C ASN A 198 3.22 -0.65 27.84
N ALA A 199 4.25 -1.40 27.42
CA ALA A 199 5.48 -0.84 26.92
C ALA A 199 5.25 0.03 25.67
N GLU A 200 5.99 1.14 25.59
CA GLU A 200 5.97 1.99 24.42
C GLU A 200 6.71 1.34 23.23
N PRO A 201 6.28 1.60 21.99
CA PRO A 201 6.99 1.15 20.80
C PRO A 201 8.41 1.73 20.73
N ILE A 202 9.37 0.91 20.31
CA ILE A 202 10.79 1.29 20.27
C ILE A 202 11.29 1.56 18.85
N ARG A 203 12.33 2.39 18.72
CA ARG A 203 13.08 2.51 17.47
C ARG A 203 13.94 1.26 17.28
N LEU A 204 13.91 0.71 16.08
CA LEU A 204 14.67 -0.47 15.66
C LEU A 204 15.51 -0.12 14.43
N SER A 205 16.70 -0.68 14.35
CA SER A 205 17.62 -0.48 13.24
C SER A 205 17.21 -1.33 12.02
N TYR A 206 17.51 -0.84 10.83
CA TYR A 206 17.30 -1.61 9.60
C TYR A 206 18.09 -2.94 9.60
N PRO A 207 19.39 -2.98 9.97
CA PRO A 207 20.14 -4.24 10.03
C PRO A 207 19.49 -5.27 10.94
N PHE A 208 18.99 -4.86 12.12
CA PHE A 208 18.28 -5.75 13.03
C PHE A 208 17.00 -6.30 12.41
N LEU A 209 16.14 -5.44 11.83
CA LEU A 209 14.91 -5.89 11.17
C LEU A 209 15.17 -6.78 9.95
N SER A 210 16.23 -6.51 9.19
CA SER A 210 16.67 -7.38 8.08
C SER A 210 17.07 -8.75 8.61
N SER A 211 17.87 -8.79 9.68
CA SER A 211 18.35 -10.03 10.30
C SER A 211 17.20 -10.92 10.79
N ILE A 212 16.28 -10.38 11.61
CA ILE A 212 15.18 -11.18 12.17
C ILE A 212 14.18 -11.63 11.11
N THR A 213 14.13 -10.98 9.95
CA THR A 213 13.26 -11.37 8.82
C THR A 213 13.97 -12.26 7.80
N GLY A 214 15.22 -12.66 8.06
CA GLY A 214 16.04 -13.41 7.12
C GLY A 214 16.14 -12.69 5.77
N ASP A 215 16.52 -11.40 5.82
CA ASP A 215 16.57 -10.48 4.69
C ASP A 215 15.25 -10.38 3.92
N PHE A 216 14.15 -10.30 4.67
CA PHE A 216 12.80 -10.18 4.13
C PHE A 216 12.41 -11.38 3.24
N SER A 217 12.81 -12.60 3.62
CA SER A 217 12.62 -13.81 2.82
C SER A 217 11.19 -14.37 2.85
N GLN A 218 10.48 -14.24 3.99
CA GLN A 218 9.13 -14.79 4.15
C GLN A 218 8.07 -13.69 4.14
N GLU A 219 7.47 -13.46 2.98
CA GLU A 219 6.30 -12.58 2.81
C GLU A 219 5.04 -13.25 3.38
N ILE A 220 4.32 -12.52 4.25
CA ILE A 220 3.05 -12.95 4.84
C ILE A 220 1.86 -12.10 4.40
N GLY A 221 2.11 -10.96 3.77
CA GLY A 221 1.09 -10.10 3.18
C GLY A 221 1.66 -8.96 2.35
N ARG A 222 0.87 -8.44 1.41
CA ARG A 222 1.24 -7.31 0.56
C ARG A 222 0.02 -6.47 0.25
N GLY A 223 0.18 -5.15 0.35
CA GLY A 223 -0.88 -4.16 0.11
C GLY A 223 -0.36 -2.98 -0.69
N GLY A 224 -1.17 -1.93 -0.82
CA GLY A 224 -0.78 -0.72 -1.56
C GLY A 224 0.33 0.12 -0.91
N PHE A 225 0.56 -0.06 0.39
CA PHE A 225 1.51 0.73 1.18
C PHE A 225 2.83 0.02 1.46
N GLY A 226 2.92 -1.29 1.19
CA GLY A 226 4.10 -2.05 1.53
C GLY A 226 3.91 -3.56 1.52
N THR A 227 4.97 -4.25 1.93
CA THR A 227 5.02 -5.71 2.07
C THR A 227 5.28 -6.06 3.53
N VAL A 228 4.60 -7.07 4.05
CA VAL A 228 4.71 -7.55 5.42
C VAL A 228 5.45 -8.88 5.43
N TYR A 229 6.47 -8.97 6.26
CA TYR A 229 7.35 -10.12 6.39
C TYR A 229 7.23 -10.72 7.80
N GLN A 230 7.38 -12.04 7.91
CA GLN A 230 7.51 -12.69 9.20
C GLN A 230 8.92 -12.43 9.74
N GLY A 231 9.02 -11.97 10.99
CA GLY A 231 10.27 -11.92 11.74
C GLY A 231 10.31 -13.01 12.81
N ASP A 232 11.46 -13.61 13.01
CA ASP A 232 11.75 -14.61 14.04
C ASP A 232 12.65 -14.00 15.13
N ILE A 233 12.20 -14.07 16.38
CA ILE A 233 12.95 -13.60 17.55
C ILE A 233 13.26 -14.76 18.52
N GLY A 234 13.30 -15.99 18.00
CA GLY A 234 13.55 -17.24 18.72
C GLY A 234 12.24 -17.95 19.10
N THR A 235 11.72 -17.71 20.29
CA THR A 235 10.51 -18.39 20.80
C THR A 235 9.21 -17.76 20.32
N SER A 236 9.28 -16.68 19.55
CA SER A 236 8.12 -15.87 19.16
C SER A 236 8.35 -15.27 17.80
N LYS A 237 7.25 -14.86 17.17
CA LYS A 237 7.24 -14.24 15.84
C LYS A 237 6.75 -12.81 15.92
N VAL A 238 7.20 -12.00 14.97
CA VAL A 238 6.72 -10.63 14.75
C VAL A 238 6.33 -10.44 13.28
N ALA A 239 5.58 -9.38 12.99
CA ALA A 239 5.25 -8.98 11.62
C ALA A 239 5.94 -7.64 11.30
N VAL A 240 6.76 -7.61 10.26
CA VAL A 240 7.53 -6.42 9.85
C VAL A 240 7.00 -5.92 8.52
N LYS A 241 6.30 -4.78 8.53
CA LYS A 241 5.79 -4.07 7.36
C LYS A 241 6.87 -3.13 6.82
N LYS A 242 7.42 -3.44 5.65
CA LYS A 242 8.33 -2.58 4.89
C LYS A 242 7.52 -1.71 3.93
N LEU A 243 7.54 -0.40 4.13
CA LEU A 243 6.75 0.52 3.32
C LEU A 243 7.35 0.72 1.94
N PHE A 244 6.50 0.90 0.92
CA PHE A 244 6.95 1.33 -0.40
C PHE A 244 7.28 2.82 -0.33
N ILE A 245 8.54 3.14 -0.54
CA ILE A 245 9.02 4.52 -0.62
C ILE A 245 9.28 4.81 -2.09
N SER A 246 8.50 5.70 -2.69
CA SER A 246 8.83 6.26 -3.99
C SER A 246 9.67 7.53 -3.81
N GLU A 247 10.46 7.89 -4.82
CA GLU A 247 11.27 9.12 -4.84
C GLU A 247 10.44 10.41 -4.69
N SER A 248 9.11 10.31 -4.83
CA SER A 248 8.12 11.39 -4.68
C SER A 248 7.34 11.37 -3.35
N PHE A 249 7.61 10.41 -2.45
CA PHE A 249 6.87 10.27 -1.20
C PHE A 249 7.47 11.17 -0.12
N SER A 250 6.66 12.05 0.45
CA SER A 250 6.99 12.68 1.72
C SER A 250 6.83 11.65 2.84
N ASP A 251 7.74 11.68 3.82
CA ASP A 251 7.67 10.88 5.07
C ASP A 251 6.37 11.07 5.86
N THR A 252 5.50 11.99 5.42
CA THR A 252 4.19 12.27 6.01
C THR A 252 3.34 11.03 6.19
N LEU A 253 3.27 10.12 5.19
CA LEU A 253 2.42 8.93 5.33
C LEU A 253 2.95 7.94 6.38
N PHE A 254 4.27 7.82 6.49
CA PHE A 254 4.90 7.05 7.56
C PHE A 254 4.65 7.66 8.94
N VAL A 255 4.86 8.97 9.07
CA VAL A 255 4.66 9.70 10.31
C VAL A 255 3.19 9.69 10.73
N ASP A 256 2.26 9.84 9.80
CA ASP A 256 0.82 9.84 10.08
C ASP A 256 0.32 8.44 10.49
N GLU A 257 0.82 7.37 9.86
CA GLU A 257 0.55 6.00 10.29
C GLU A 257 1.07 5.76 11.73
N ILE A 258 2.31 6.18 12.04
CA ILE A 258 2.87 6.08 13.40
C ILE A 258 2.03 6.86 14.42
N LYS A 259 1.62 8.09 14.10
CA LYS A 259 0.78 8.91 15.00
C LYS A 259 -0.53 8.20 15.36
N CYS A 260 -1.16 7.54 14.39
CA CYS A 260 -2.36 6.75 14.63
C CYS A 260 -2.04 5.52 15.49
N LEU A 261 -0.98 4.78 15.16
CA LEU A 261 -0.58 3.56 15.87
C LEU A 261 -0.20 3.81 17.33
N LEU A 262 0.45 4.92 17.66
CA LEU A 262 0.78 5.30 19.03
C LEU A 262 -0.48 5.49 19.92
N ARG A 263 -1.61 5.87 19.32
CA ARG A 263 -2.91 6.00 19.99
C ARG A 263 -3.72 4.70 20.01
N ALA A 264 -3.31 3.67 19.29
CA ALA A 264 -4.13 2.50 18.97
C ALA A 264 -3.83 1.29 19.89
N LYS A 265 -3.80 1.48 21.21
CA LYS A 265 -3.45 0.43 22.20
C LYS A 265 -4.68 -0.29 22.76
N HIS A 266 -5.09 -1.38 22.11
CA HIS A 266 -6.26 -2.15 22.53
C HIS A 266 -6.18 -3.63 22.12
N ASN A 267 -6.81 -4.53 22.88
CA ASN A 267 -6.75 -5.98 22.63
C ASN A 267 -7.28 -6.40 21.25
N ASN A 268 -8.31 -5.71 20.76
CA ASN A 268 -8.90 -5.91 19.42
C ASN A 268 -8.27 -5.00 18.33
N VAL A 269 -7.04 -4.54 18.54
CA VAL A 269 -6.20 -3.85 17.55
C VAL A 269 -4.85 -4.56 17.51
N VAL A 270 -4.25 -4.71 16.33
CA VAL A 270 -2.92 -5.32 16.20
C VAL A 270 -1.89 -4.44 16.90
N ARG A 271 -1.16 -5.03 17.84
CA ARG A 271 -0.22 -4.29 18.66
C ARG A 271 1.01 -3.85 17.88
N PHE A 272 1.27 -2.54 17.92
CA PHE A 272 2.45 -1.91 17.36
C PHE A 272 3.62 -2.01 18.36
N LEU A 273 4.75 -2.56 17.93
CA LEU A 273 5.92 -2.85 18.76
C LEU A 273 7.08 -1.88 18.54
N GLY A 274 7.19 -1.29 17.35
CA GLY A 274 8.30 -0.41 17.03
C GLY A 274 8.39 -0.02 15.57
N TYR A 275 9.36 0.81 15.24
CA TYR A 275 9.56 1.33 13.88
C TYR A 275 11.04 1.48 13.53
N CYS A 276 11.33 1.48 12.24
CA CYS A 276 12.61 1.86 11.68
C CYS A 276 12.42 3.09 10.78
N ALA A 277 13.28 4.09 10.97
CA ALA A 277 13.33 5.33 10.20
C ALA A 277 14.77 5.65 9.79
N ASP A 278 15.51 4.63 9.39
CA ASP A 278 16.92 4.77 9.00
C ASP A 278 17.05 5.27 7.56
N THR A 279 18.20 5.82 7.23
CA THR A 279 18.55 6.23 5.87
C THR A 279 19.98 5.79 5.60
N HIS A 280 20.19 5.02 4.54
CA HIS A 280 21.51 4.51 4.17
C HIS A 280 22.03 5.17 2.91
N GLY A 281 23.33 5.46 2.88
CA GLY A 281 24.01 5.84 1.64
C GLY A 281 24.16 4.62 0.74
N LYS A 282 23.69 4.73 -0.50
CA LYS A 282 23.87 3.74 -1.56
C LYS A 282 24.61 4.40 -2.71
N LEU A 283 25.73 3.81 -3.11
CA LEU A 283 26.40 4.21 -4.34
C LEU A 283 25.52 3.81 -5.53
N ALA A 284 25.03 4.80 -6.27
CA ALA A 284 24.19 4.60 -7.45
C ALA A 284 24.90 5.15 -8.69
N SER A 285 24.73 4.48 -9.83
CA SER A 285 25.23 5.00 -11.10
C SER A 285 24.19 5.90 -11.74
N PHE A 286 24.51 7.17 -11.92
CA PHE A 286 23.66 8.15 -12.60
C PHE A 286 24.46 8.80 -13.73
N ASN A 287 23.97 8.66 -14.97
CA ASN A 287 24.64 9.16 -16.18
C ASN A 287 26.12 8.74 -16.30
N GLY A 288 26.45 7.49 -15.94
CA GLY A 288 27.82 6.97 -15.98
C GLY A 288 28.74 7.42 -14.84
N ASN A 289 28.26 8.25 -13.91
CA ASN A 289 28.99 8.64 -12.70
C ASN A 289 28.43 7.92 -11.47
N HIS A 290 29.30 7.61 -10.51
CA HIS A 290 28.87 7.13 -9.20
C HIS A 290 28.46 8.32 -8.31
N VAL A 291 27.21 8.32 -7.88
CA VAL A 291 26.65 9.32 -6.95
C VAL A 291 26.22 8.61 -5.67
N MET A 292 26.41 9.28 -4.53
CA MET A 292 25.85 8.80 -3.27
C MET A 292 24.36 9.14 -3.26
N SER A 293 23.51 8.11 -3.25
CA SER A 293 22.06 8.23 -3.14
C SER A 293 21.63 7.85 -1.73
N GLU A 294 20.72 8.61 -1.14
CA GLU A 294 20.12 8.24 0.13
C GLU A 294 18.95 7.28 -0.11
N LEU A 295 19.02 6.10 0.50
CA LEU A 295 17.95 5.12 0.50
C LEU A 295 17.27 5.14 1.87
N PRO A 296 16.08 5.74 1.98
CA PRO A 296 15.32 5.70 3.22
C PRO A 296 14.77 4.28 3.46
N HIS A 297 14.80 3.87 4.71
CA HIS A 297 14.19 2.65 5.23
C HIS A 297 13.09 3.03 6.21
N ARG A 298 11.85 2.70 5.85
CA ARG A 298 10.65 2.95 6.67
C ARG A 298 9.97 1.62 6.92
N LEU A 299 10.06 1.14 8.15
CA LEU A 299 9.48 -0.14 8.55
C LEU A 299 8.70 0.01 9.84
N LEU A 300 7.66 -0.81 9.97
CA LEU A 300 6.81 -0.90 11.15
C LEU A 300 6.83 -2.35 11.65
N CYS A 301 7.00 -2.55 12.95
CA CYS A 301 7.05 -3.84 13.61
C CYS A 301 5.82 -4.04 14.48
N PHE A 302 5.16 -5.18 14.34
CA PHE A 302 3.92 -5.53 15.01
C PHE A 302 4.00 -6.92 15.66
N GLU A 303 3.06 -7.19 16.57
CA GLU A 303 2.81 -8.57 17.00
C GLU A 303 2.44 -9.45 15.78
N TYR A 304 2.85 -10.71 15.82
CA TYR A 304 2.42 -11.69 14.81
C TYR A 304 1.07 -12.27 15.18
N VAL A 305 0.12 -12.27 14.22
CA VAL A 305 -1.24 -12.75 14.41
C VAL A 305 -1.46 -14.01 13.55
N PRO A 306 -1.61 -15.21 14.16
CA PRO A 306 -1.36 -16.48 13.47
C PRO A 306 -2.45 -16.97 12.52
N ASN A 307 -3.73 -16.65 12.75
CA ASN A 307 -4.84 -17.24 11.99
C ASN A 307 -5.22 -16.44 10.73
N GLY A 308 -4.33 -15.54 10.28
CA GLY A 308 -4.52 -14.76 9.07
C GLY A 308 -5.63 -13.71 9.17
N ASP A 309 -6.20 -13.35 8.02
CA ASP A 309 -7.19 -12.28 7.89
C ASP A 309 -8.62 -12.83 7.74
N LEU A 310 -9.63 -12.02 8.11
CA LEU A 310 -11.03 -12.40 8.06
C LEU A 310 -11.51 -12.69 6.62
N ARG A 311 -10.89 -12.11 5.59
CA ARG A 311 -11.19 -12.46 4.20
C ARG A 311 -10.78 -13.91 3.90
N LYS A 312 -9.65 -14.40 4.42
CA LYS A 312 -9.26 -15.83 4.30
C LYS A 312 -10.24 -16.71 5.05
N TYR A 313 -10.59 -16.34 6.28
CA TYR A 313 -11.61 -17.04 7.07
C TYR A 313 -12.95 -17.18 6.33
N LEU A 314 -13.43 -16.11 5.69
CA LEU A 314 -14.68 -16.11 4.92
C LEU A 314 -14.64 -16.96 3.64
N LYS A 315 -13.46 -17.34 3.14
CA LYS A 315 -13.31 -18.23 1.99
C LYS A 315 -13.20 -19.70 2.39
N ASP A 316 -12.86 -19.96 3.64
CA ASP A 316 -12.63 -21.31 4.11
C ASP A 316 -13.95 -21.98 4.51
N GLU A 317 -14.45 -22.83 3.63
CA GLU A 317 -15.67 -23.62 3.86
C GLU A 317 -15.53 -24.65 4.98
N SER A 318 -14.32 -24.97 5.45
CA SER A 318 -14.11 -25.86 6.61
C SER A 318 -14.31 -25.11 7.94
N HIS A 319 -14.03 -23.81 7.96
CA HIS A 319 -14.26 -22.91 9.09
C HIS A 319 -15.67 -22.32 9.04
N LYS A 320 -16.69 -23.19 8.90
CA LYS A 320 -18.10 -22.83 9.13
C LYS A 320 -18.33 -22.54 10.61
N GLY A 321 -17.57 -21.59 11.16
CA GLY A 321 -17.55 -21.27 12.56
C GLY A 321 -18.96 -21.06 13.06
N GLU A 322 -19.21 -21.66 14.22
CA GLU A 322 -20.45 -21.56 14.94
C GLU A 322 -20.87 -20.08 15.00
N TRP A 323 -22.16 -19.81 14.88
CA TRP A 323 -22.74 -18.46 15.00
C TRP A 323 -22.11 -17.65 16.14
N LYS A 324 -21.87 -18.30 17.27
CA LYS A 324 -21.21 -17.74 18.46
C LYS A 324 -19.85 -17.11 18.16
N ILE A 325 -18.99 -17.79 17.40
CA ILE A 325 -17.65 -17.28 17.03
C ILE A 325 -17.80 -16.02 16.18
N ARG A 326 -18.72 -16.03 15.20
CA ARG A 326 -18.97 -14.87 14.33
C ARG A 326 -19.52 -13.67 15.10
N TYR A 327 -20.42 -13.91 16.04
CA TYR A 327 -20.92 -12.88 16.94
C TYR A 327 -19.80 -12.29 17.82
N GLN A 328 -18.93 -13.15 18.38
CA GLN A 328 -17.76 -12.71 19.14
C GLN A 328 -16.81 -11.87 18.29
N MET A 329 -16.58 -12.25 17.03
CA MET A 329 -15.81 -11.44 16.07
C MET A 329 -16.46 -10.07 15.83
N ILE A 330 -17.77 -10.01 15.56
CA ILE A 330 -18.47 -8.71 15.39
C ILE A 330 -18.26 -7.84 16.62
N ARG A 331 -18.46 -8.40 17.81
CA ARG A 331 -18.34 -7.68 19.07
C ARG A 331 -16.91 -7.21 19.34
N GLY A 332 -15.90 -8.04 19.05
CA GLY A 332 -14.49 -7.68 19.17
C GLY A 332 -14.09 -6.56 18.22
N ILE A 333 -14.54 -6.60 16.97
CA ILE A 333 -14.31 -5.52 15.99
C ILE A 333 -14.95 -4.22 16.48
N CYS A 334 -16.20 -4.27 16.98
CA CYS A 334 -16.87 -3.09 17.53
C CYS A 334 -16.15 -2.53 18.77
N ARG A 335 -15.62 -3.38 19.67
CA ARG A 335 -14.79 -2.93 20.80
C ARG A 335 -13.54 -2.20 20.34
N GLY A 336 -12.82 -2.78 19.37
CA GLY A 336 -11.62 -2.16 18.78
C GLY A 336 -11.95 -0.82 18.14
N LEU A 337 -13.01 -0.74 17.34
CA LEU A 337 -13.40 0.50 16.68
C LEU A 337 -13.89 1.56 17.66
N ASN A 338 -14.63 1.17 18.70
CA ASN A 338 -15.08 2.06 19.76
C ASN A 338 -13.89 2.72 20.46
N TYR A 339 -12.86 1.92 20.76
CA TYR A 339 -11.61 2.43 21.31
C TYR A 339 -10.93 3.43 20.35
N LEU A 340 -10.76 3.07 19.08
CA LEU A 340 -10.13 3.94 18.07
C LEU A 340 -10.86 5.29 17.94
N HIS A 341 -12.19 5.28 17.82
CA HIS A 341 -12.99 6.51 17.73
C HIS A 341 -12.89 7.34 19.01
N GLY A 342 -12.84 6.70 20.19
CA GLY A 342 -12.57 7.36 21.47
C GLY A 342 -11.19 8.04 21.52
N GLN A 343 -10.18 7.44 20.88
CA GLN A 343 -8.84 8.02 20.69
C GLN A 343 -8.77 9.00 19.52
N ARG A 344 -9.91 9.34 18.91
CA ARG A 344 -10.04 10.21 17.73
C ARG A 344 -9.24 9.72 16.52
N VAL A 345 -9.10 8.40 16.39
CA VAL A 345 -8.48 7.74 15.24
C VAL A 345 -9.58 7.20 14.32
N ASN A 346 -9.58 7.64 13.07
CA ASN A 346 -10.46 7.15 12.02
C ASN A 346 -9.66 6.20 11.14
N HIS A 347 -10.13 4.95 10.96
CA HIS A 347 -9.35 3.89 10.33
C HIS A 347 -9.29 4.03 8.80
N LEU A 348 -10.42 4.33 8.17
CA LEU A 348 -10.65 4.64 6.75
C LEU A 348 -10.47 3.51 5.74
N ASP A 349 -10.00 2.34 6.18
CA ASP A 349 -9.93 1.13 5.33
C ASP A 349 -10.41 -0.13 6.08
N LEU A 350 -11.52 0.00 6.82
CA LEU A 350 -12.15 -1.16 7.46
C LEU A 350 -12.72 -2.10 6.41
N LYS A 351 -12.14 -3.31 6.34
CA LYS A 351 -12.53 -4.39 5.45
C LYS A 351 -12.08 -5.73 6.03
N PRO A 352 -12.63 -6.88 5.57
CA PRO A 352 -12.22 -8.18 6.11
C PRO A 352 -10.73 -8.50 5.96
N ALA A 353 -10.04 -7.98 4.94
CA ALA A 353 -8.60 -8.18 4.78
C ALA A 353 -7.75 -7.44 5.85
N ASN A 354 -8.33 -6.46 6.54
CA ASN A 354 -7.68 -5.66 7.59
C ASN A 354 -8.16 -6.04 9.01
N ILE A 355 -8.89 -7.15 9.14
CA ILE A 355 -9.23 -7.75 10.43
C ILE A 355 -8.46 -9.06 10.54
N LEU A 356 -7.42 -9.10 11.38
CA LEU A 356 -6.64 -10.31 11.64
C LEU A 356 -7.27 -11.13 12.78
N LEU A 357 -6.99 -12.42 12.82
CA LEU A 357 -7.53 -13.35 13.81
C LEU A 357 -6.39 -13.93 14.65
N ASP A 358 -6.44 -13.72 15.96
CA ASP A 358 -5.44 -14.28 16.87
C ASP A 358 -5.64 -15.78 17.11
N ALA A 359 -4.77 -16.37 17.94
CA ALA A 359 -4.80 -17.81 18.26
C ALA A 359 -6.13 -18.28 18.84
N CYS A 360 -6.90 -17.39 19.47
CA CYS A 360 -8.21 -17.66 20.06
C CYS A 360 -9.37 -17.30 19.12
N MET A 361 -9.09 -16.95 17.85
CA MET A 361 -10.05 -16.43 16.88
C MET A 361 -10.66 -15.08 17.28
N GLU A 362 -10.03 -14.34 18.20
CA GLU A 362 -10.44 -12.97 18.51
C GLU A 362 -9.93 -12.01 17.42
N PRO A 363 -10.76 -11.04 17.00
CA PRO A 363 -10.43 -10.14 15.92
C PRO A 363 -9.50 -9.01 16.38
N LYS A 364 -8.58 -8.62 15.51
CA LYS A 364 -7.68 -7.48 15.67
C LYS A 364 -7.70 -6.60 14.43
N ILE A 365 -8.07 -5.33 14.59
CA ILE A 365 -8.03 -4.32 13.52
C ILE A 365 -6.57 -4.03 13.17
N ALA A 366 -6.23 -4.05 11.89
CA ALA A 366 -4.88 -3.91 11.36
C ALA A 366 -4.83 -2.91 10.19
N ASP A 367 -3.61 -2.53 9.80
CA ASP A 367 -3.30 -1.67 8.65
C ASP A 367 -3.83 -0.23 8.74
N PHE A 368 -3.03 0.63 9.38
CA PHE A 368 -3.34 2.04 9.61
C PHE A 368 -2.81 2.96 8.50
N GLY A 369 -2.40 2.42 7.34
CA GLY A 369 -1.76 3.19 6.26
C GLY A 369 -2.65 4.25 5.61
N LEU A 370 -3.96 4.21 5.85
CA LEU A 370 -4.92 5.24 5.44
C LEU A 370 -5.51 6.03 6.62
N SER A 371 -5.23 5.61 7.85
CA SER A 371 -5.86 6.17 9.03
C SER A 371 -5.50 7.62 9.27
N ARG A 372 -6.36 8.33 9.99
CA ARG A 372 -6.16 9.74 10.34
C ARG A 372 -6.52 9.98 11.80
N CYS A 373 -5.66 10.72 12.49
CA CYS A 373 -5.97 11.32 13.77
C CYS A 373 -6.74 12.62 13.56
N PHE A 374 -7.85 12.79 14.26
CA PHE A 374 -8.55 14.06 14.31
C PHE A 374 -8.10 14.87 15.52
N ASP A 375 -7.83 16.16 15.30
CA ASP A 375 -7.61 17.11 16.38
C ASP A 375 -8.90 17.30 17.19
N GLU A 376 -8.77 17.85 18.39
CA GLU A 376 -9.91 18.19 19.24
C GLU A 376 -10.85 19.17 18.53
N GLY A 377 -12.16 18.97 18.70
CA GLY A 377 -13.19 19.77 18.02
C GLY A 377 -13.39 19.46 16.52
N ILE A 378 -12.47 18.75 15.86
CA ILE A 378 -12.62 18.38 14.44
C ILE A 378 -13.41 17.08 14.30
N SER A 379 -14.66 17.14 13.82
CA SER A 379 -15.50 15.95 13.56
C SER A 379 -15.51 15.53 12.10
N ARG A 380 -14.96 16.36 11.20
CA ARG A 380 -15.01 16.18 9.75
C ARG A 380 -13.79 16.78 9.08
N VAL A 381 -13.26 16.08 8.09
CA VAL A 381 -12.23 16.58 7.18
C VAL A 381 -12.60 16.27 5.73
N HIS A 382 -12.01 17.00 4.77
CA HIS A 382 -12.19 16.74 3.35
C HIS A 382 -10.85 16.30 2.74
N THR A 383 -10.90 15.37 1.79
CA THR A 383 -9.74 14.91 1.01
C THR A 383 -9.96 15.17 -0.47
N LYS A 384 -8.91 15.61 -1.17
CA LYS A 384 -8.93 15.76 -2.63
C LYS A 384 -8.73 14.43 -3.36
N VAL A 385 -8.09 13.48 -2.69
CA VAL A 385 -7.79 12.15 -3.23
C VAL A 385 -8.51 11.13 -2.36
N VAL A 386 -9.48 10.44 -2.96
CA VAL A 386 -10.18 9.32 -2.32
C VAL A 386 -9.29 8.09 -2.41
N ARG A 387 -9.06 7.44 -1.27
CA ARG A 387 -8.29 6.20 -1.16
C ARG A 387 -9.08 5.22 -0.30
N GLY A 388 -8.93 3.93 -0.58
CA GLY A 388 -9.59 2.86 0.16
C GLY A 388 -9.97 1.70 -0.76
N THR A 389 -10.66 0.72 -0.20
CA THR A 389 -11.06 -0.49 -0.95
C THR A 389 -12.46 -0.35 -1.52
N VAL A 390 -12.59 -0.51 -2.85
CA VAL A 390 -13.88 -0.45 -3.56
C VAL A 390 -14.92 -1.36 -2.89
N GLY A 391 -16.13 -0.84 -2.68
CA GLY A 391 -17.21 -1.52 -1.99
C GLY A 391 -17.18 -1.39 -0.45
N CYS A 392 -16.11 -0.85 0.13
CA CYS A 392 -16.01 -0.54 1.57
C CYS A 392 -15.88 0.98 1.83
N ILE A 393 -15.60 1.79 0.80
CA ILE A 393 -15.52 3.25 0.93
C ILE A 393 -16.93 3.82 1.05
N ALA A 394 -17.14 4.69 2.04
CA ALA A 394 -18.42 5.32 2.29
C ALA A 394 -18.83 6.27 1.13
N PRO A 395 -20.13 6.33 0.76
CA PRO A 395 -20.63 7.15 -0.34
C PRO A 395 -20.24 8.64 -0.27
N GLU A 396 -20.30 9.26 0.90
CA GLU A 396 -19.93 10.66 1.11
C GLU A 396 -18.44 10.93 0.85
N THR A 397 -17.59 9.93 1.14
CA THR A 397 -16.16 10.00 0.86
C THR A 397 -15.90 9.91 -0.63
N ILE A 398 -16.63 9.06 -1.36
CA ILE A 398 -16.52 8.95 -2.82
C ILE A 398 -17.01 10.22 -3.50
N ASN A 399 -18.21 10.68 -3.13
CA ASN A 399 -18.90 11.75 -3.84
C ASN A 399 -18.28 13.12 -3.54
N ASN A 400 -17.91 13.37 -2.28
CA ASN A 400 -17.55 14.70 -1.81
C ASN A 400 -16.14 14.77 -1.20
N GLY A 401 -15.43 13.65 -1.09
CA GLY A 401 -14.17 13.57 -0.35
C GLY A 401 -14.36 13.75 1.16
N GLU A 402 -15.58 13.65 1.67
CA GLU A 402 -15.91 13.90 3.07
C GLU A 402 -15.53 12.69 3.94
N ILE A 403 -14.80 12.94 5.01
CA ILE A 403 -14.36 11.91 5.96
C ILE A 403 -14.87 12.29 7.36
N THR A 404 -15.62 11.39 7.95
CA THR A 404 -16.10 11.47 9.34
C THR A 404 -15.95 10.10 10.01
N PHE A 405 -16.19 9.99 11.32
CA PHE A 405 -16.25 8.68 11.97
C PHE A 405 -17.34 7.76 11.39
N LYS A 406 -18.36 8.32 10.72
CA LYS A 406 -19.41 7.56 10.03
C LYS A 406 -18.90 6.85 8.77
N SER A 407 -17.75 7.26 8.24
CA SER A 407 -17.11 6.60 7.12
C SER A 407 -16.60 5.20 7.54
N ASP A 408 -16.04 5.06 8.75
CA ASP A 408 -15.69 3.76 9.33
C ASP A 408 -16.92 2.90 9.63
N ILE A 409 -18.02 3.52 10.08
CA ILE A 409 -19.28 2.80 10.35
C ILE A 409 -19.82 2.12 9.09
N TYR A 410 -19.66 2.74 7.92
CA TYR A 410 -20.03 2.12 6.66
C TYR A 410 -19.20 0.84 6.40
N GLY A 411 -17.87 0.92 6.53
CA GLY A 411 -16.97 -0.24 6.38
C GLY A 411 -17.27 -1.35 7.40
N LEU A 412 -17.58 -0.98 8.64
CA LEU A 412 -18.05 -1.92 9.68
C LEU A 412 -19.34 -2.64 9.24
N GLY A 413 -20.31 -1.90 8.70
CA GLY A 413 -21.55 -2.48 8.17
C GLY A 413 -21.29 -3.55 7.10
N ILE A 414 -20.38 -3.28 6.17
CA ILE A 414 -19.96 -4.24 5.15
C ILE A 414 -19.32 -5.50 5.76
N ILE A 415 -18.49 -5.35 6.80
CA ILE A 415 -17.91 -6.50 7.51
C ILE A 415 -18.99 -7.33 8.21
N ILE A 416 -19.93 -6.69 8.90
CA ILE A 416 -21.05 -7.39 9.58
C ILE A 416 -21.88 -8.17 8.56
N ILE A 417 -22.25 -7.55 7.42
CA ILE A 417 -23.00 -8.24 6.35
C ILE A 417 -22.25 -9.50 5.90
N LYS A 418 -20.95 -9.39 5.62
CA LYS A 418 -20.13 -10.55 5.18
C LYS A 418 -20.04 -11.65 6.24
N LEU A 419 -19.97 -11.29 7.52
CA LEU A 419 -19.98 -12.26 8.62
C LEU A 419 -21.35 -12.96 8.76
N LEU A 420 -22.45 -12.24 8.53
CA LEU A 420 -23.81 -12.79 8.56
C LEU A 420 -24.05 -13.75 7.40
N THR A 421 -23.83 -13.29 6.16
CA THR A 421 -24.07 -14.05 4.92
C THR A 421 -23.03 -15.11 4.65
N ARG A 422 -21.84 -14.97 5.27
CA ARG A 422 -20.67 -15.81 5.04
C ARG A 422 -20.17 -15.79 3.59
N CYS A 423 -20.48 -14.71 2.87
CA CYS A 423 -20.14 -14.61 1.45
C CYS A 423 -19.16 -13.47 1.21
N ASN A 424 -18.08 -13.77 0.49
CA ASN A 424 -17.12 -12.73 0.12
C ASN A 424 -17.64 -11.85 -1.04
N ASN A 425 -18.53 -12.36 -1.90
CA ASN A 425 -19.13 -11.63 -3.03
C ASN A 425 -20.66 -11.59 -2.87
N CYS A 426 -21.13 -10.92 -1.82
CA CYS A 426 -22.56 -10.78 -1.56
C CYS A 426 -23.21 -9.90 -2.62
N ASP A 427 -24.39 -10.28 -3.08
CA ASP A 427 -25.34 -9.33 -3.65
C ASP A 427 -25.86 -8.44 -2.50
N PHE A 428 -25.42 -7.19 -2.46
CA PHE A 428 -25.80 -6.23 -1.42
C PHE A 428 -27.25 -5.75 -1.55
N GLU A 429 -27.94 -6.02 -2.65
CA GLU A 429 -29.36 -5.70 -2.80
C GLU A 429 -30.25 -6.76 -2.13
N ASN A 430 -29.86 -8.04 -2.19
CA ASN A 430 -30.68 -9.16 -1.74
C ASN A 430 -30.09 -9.97 -0.56
N TRP A 431 -29.00 -9.52 0.06
CA TRP A 431 -28.28 -10.28 1.09
C TRP A 431 -29.15 -10.76 2.26
N LEU A 432 -30.19 -10.01 2.64
CA LEU A 432 -31.12 -10.41 3.70
C LEU A 432 -31.85 -11.74 3.40
N THR A 433 -32.10 -12.05 2.13
CA THR A 433 -32.80 -13.30 1.72
C THR A 433 -31.98 -14.56 2.03
N SER A 434 -30.67 -14.42 2.24
CA SER A 434 -29.77 -15.53 2.58
C SER A 434 -29.68 -15.82 4.08
N LEU A 435 -30.36 -15.04 4.92
CA LEU A 435 -30.28 -15.11 6.38
C LEU A 435 -31.50 -15.79 7.00
N ASP A 436 -31.25 -16.50 8.10
CA ASP A 436 -32.30 -16.99 8.99
C ASP A 436 -32.83 -15.81 9.83
N MET A 437 -33.81 -15.11 9.27
CA MET A 437 -34.44 -13.94 9.90
C MET A 437 -35.38 -14.30 11.06
N ASP A 438 -35.68 -15.59 11.26
CA ASP A 438 -36.46 -16.06 12.40
C ASP A 438 -35.60 -16.13 13.67
N HIS A 439 -34.27 -16.25 13.53
CA HIS A 439 -33.36 -16.18 14.66
C HIS A 439 -33.23 -14.73 15.17
N PRO A 440 -33.70 -14.40 16.41
CA PRO A 440 -33.78 -13.01 16.87
C PRO A 440 -32.44 -12.26 16.86
N ARG A 441 -31.38 -12.92 17.32
CA ARG A 441 -30.02 -12.32 17.30
C ARG A 441 -29.48 -12.06 15.89
N VAL A 442 -29.82 -12.89 14.89
CA VAL A 442 -29.43 -12.70 13.48
C VAL A 442 -30.18 -11.50 12.92
N LYS A 443 -31.48 -11.42 13.15
CA LYS A 443 -32.32 -10.30 12.75
C LYS A 443 -31.81 -8.97 13.31
N SER A 444 -31.54 -8.88 14.61
CA SER A 444 -31.04 -7.64 15.22
C SER A 444 -29.67 -7.23 14.67
N LEU A 445 -28.76 -8.18 14.41
CA LEU A 445 -27.49 -7.86 13.75
C LEU A 445 -27.66 -7.41 12.30
N ALA A 446 -28.61 -8.00 11.57
CA ALA A 446 -28.93 -7.58 10.22
C ALA A 446 -29.48 -6.14 10.18
N GLU A 447 -30.34 -5.77 11.13
CA GLU A 447 -30.82 -4.39 11.30
C GLU A 447 -29.69 -3.41 11.61
N ILE A 448 -28.75 -3.79 12.48
CA ILE A 448 -27.54 -2.98 12.76
C ILE A 448 -26.74 -2.79 11.48
N ALA A 449 -26.43 -3.87 10.75
CA ALA A 449 -25.70 -3.82 9.49
C ALA A 449 -26.39 -2.91 8.45
N GLN A 450 -27.70 -3.06 8.27
CA GLN A 450 -28.49 -2.27 7.32
C GLN A 450 -28.48 -0.77 7.67
N THR A 451 -28.48 -0.43 8.97
CA THR A 451 -28.37 0.95 9.43
C THR A 451 -26.95 1.50 9.22
N CYS A 452 -25.92 0.66 9.37
CA CYS A 452 -24.52 1.05 9.14
C CYS A 452 -24.22 1.40 7.68
N VAL A 453 -24.87 0.73 6.71
CA VAL A 453 -24.63 0.94 5.27
C VAL A 453 -25.57 1.95 4.62
N GLN A 454 -26.30 2.76 5.41
CA GLN A 454 -27.16 3.82 4.87
C GLN A 454 -26.36 4.81 4.01
N MET A 455 -26.94 5.23 2.88
CA MET A 455 -26.32 6.20 1.98
C MET A 455 -26.12 7.56 2.65
N ASP A 456 -27.11 7.98 3.42
CA ASP A 456 -27.03 9.17 4.28
C ASP A 456 -26.25 8.84 5.57
N GLN A 457 -25.07 9.44 5.73
CA GLN A 457 -24.21 9.24 6.89
C GLN A 457 -24.88 9.65 8.22
N HIS A 458 -25.86 10.56 8.20
CA HIS A 458 -26.57 11.00 9.41
C HIS A 458 -27.56 9.96 9.93
N LYS A 459 -27.98 9.01 9.09
CA LYS A 459 -28.84 7.88 9.48
C LYS A 459 -28.05 6.70 10.04
N ARG A 460 -26.74 6.66 9.84
CA ARG A 460 -25.88 5.61 10.40
C ARG A 460 -25.78 5.80 11.92
N PRO A 461 -25.68 4.74 12.73
CA PRO A 461 -25.48 4.86 14.17
C PRO A 461 -24.05 5.29 14.50
N THR A 462 -23.79 5.72 15.73
CA THR A 462 -22.43 5.83 16.25
C THR A 462 -21.93 4.46 16.72
N ILE A 463 -20.62 4.31 16.88
CA ILE A 463 -20.07 3.05 17.42
C ILE A 463 -20.55 2.76 18.85
N CYS A 464 -20.76 3.80 19.67
CA CYS A 464 -21.36 3.67 21.00
C CYS A 464 -22.80 3.12 20.95
N GLU A 465 -23.62 3.63 20.03
CA GLU A 465 -24.99 3.13 19.83
C GLU A 465 -25.00 1.67 19.34
N ILE A 466 -24.06 1.29 18.47
CA ILE A 466 -23.91 -0.10 18.04
C ILE A 466 -23.56 -0.99 19.24
N MET A 467 -22.60 -0.58 20.07
CA MET A 467 -22.19 -1.33 21.26
C MET A 467 -23.36 -1.56 22.23
N GLN A 468 -24.19 -0.53 22.47
CA GLN A 468 -25.39 -0.67 23.31
C GLN A 468 -26.35 -1.72 22.75
N LYS A 469 -26.63 -1.69 21.44
CA LYS A 469 -27.47 -2.70 20.79
C LYS A 469 -26.87 -4.10 20.85
N LEU A 470 -25.55 -4.24 20.75
CA LEU A 470 -24.89 -5.55 20.89
C LEU A 470 -25.05 -6.11 22.31
N ASP A 471 -24.99 -5.27 23.34
CA ASP A 471 -25.20 -5.70 24.72
C ASP A 471 -26.66 -6.11 24.99
N GLU A 472 -27.63 -5.51 24.30
CA GLU A 472 -29.02 -5.96 24.31
C GLU A 472 -29.17 -7.35 23.68
N ILE A 473 -28.54 -7.58 22.52
CA ILE A 473 -28.54 -8.88 21.82
C ILE A 473 -27.92 -9.99 22.68
N GLU A 474 -26.90 -9.69 23.48
CA GLU A 474 -26.26 -10.68 24.37
C GLU A 474 -27.19 -11.15 25.50
N ARG A 475 -28.16 -10.32 25.89
CA ARG A 475 -29.13 -10.61 26.96
C ARG A 475 -30.38 -11.35 26.47
N MET A 476 -30.60 -11.42 25.15
CA MET A 476 -31.68 -12.19 24.51
C MET A 476 -31.33 -13.67 24.47
#